data_AF-R1E2G2-F1
#
_entry.id   AF-R1E2G2-F1
#
_cell.length_a   1.000
_cell.length_b   1.000
_cell.length_c   1.000
_cell.angle_alpha   90.00
_cell.angle_beta   90.00
_cell.angle_gamma   90.00
#
_symmetry.space_group_name_H-M   'P 1'
#
loop_
_entity.id
_entity.type
_entity.pdbx_description
1 polymer ?
#
loop_
_entity_poly.entity_id
_entity_poly.type
_entity_poly.pdbx_seq_one_letter_code
_entity_poly.pdbx_strand_id
1 'polypeptide(L)'
;MRVRMLAAATANPWTGRMDTALFAGTLWEGSRQQGKSLASDPHLGLNFSMRKWGQRGGTVPLEEHCRHKYLVHFLGLANGYSNRLKYLLLCGSTVIYVGIGAAKAIPHEFYEAILTPGTHFAYAETASDLPAVMARLRSDEALARRIAQTGQAAMRRLDWATVMLSPVVNNAVEHITNAAAKAMPENPSVLIPLIVPALIVVWLILDPDCSDGTLNLVLLKLLFATSASLMIGCHAGLYFRIARLSDAEMVTLPSGDTVTAAEHDRREWFKLLQQAAVGIPMTLMIGFSWKASIAPFVQSFHLPINMLTHNLCKVHLMGEEPVGKLARPWKVPLSPFAEYMTSKFGTQSGESTNEATPTAGGKKERSGSSKKGR
;
A
#
# COMPACT_ATOMS: atom_id res chain seq x y z
N MET A 1 -15.20 -0.63 -10.53
CA MET A 1 -15.64 -2.02 -10.26
C MET A 1 -17.05 -2.12 -9.68
N ARG A 2 -17.37 -1.42 -8.59
CA ARG A 2 -18.71 -1.43 -7.94
C ARG A 2 -19.88 -1.21 -8.89
N VAL A 3 -19.81 -0.21 -9.77
CA VAL A 3 -20.85 0.08 -10.77
C VAL A 3 -21.12 -1.13 -11.68
N ARG A 4 -20.05 -1.79 -12.17
CA ARG A 4 -20.16 -2.99 -13.01
C ARG A 4 -20.80 -4.16 -12.26
N MET A 5 -20.42 -4.37 -10.99
CA MET A 5 -21.01 -5.42 -10.15
C MET A 5 -22.50 -5.17 -9.89
N LEU A 6 -22.90 -3.93 -9.62
CA LEU A 6 -24.31 -3.58 -9.43
C LEU A 6 -25.13 -3.72 -10.71
N ALA A 7 -24.58 -3.30 -11.85
CA ALA A 7 -25.22 -3.54 -13.15
C ALA A 7 -25.40 -5.04 -13.42
N ALA A 8 -24.38 -5.86 -13.14
CA ALA A 8 -24.45 -7.32 -13.26
C ALA A 8 -25.48 -7.94 -12.30
N ALA A 9 -25.57 -7.45 -11.07
CA ALA A 9 -26.58 -7.89 -10.10
C ALA A 9 -28.00 -7.57 -10.55
N THR A 10 -28.23 -6.38 -11.12
CA THR A 10 -29.53 -5.97 -11.67
C THR A 10 -29.90 -6.81 -12.90
N ALA A 11 -28.93 -7.10 -13.77
CA ALA A 11 -29.14 -7.94 -14.95
C ALA A 11 -29.45 -9.41 -14.62
N ASN A 12 -29.11 -9.86 -13.41
CA ASN A 12 -29.32 -11.23 -12.95
C ASN A 12 -30.16 -11.22 -11.66
N PRO A 13 -31.48 -10.99 -11.73
CA PRO A 13 -32.34 -11.03 -10.54
C PRO A 13 -32.34 -12.43 -9.92
N TRP A 14 -32.62 -12.52 -8.61
CA TRP A 14 -32.55 -13.77 -7.84
C TRP A 14 -33.26 -14.96 -8.52
N THR A 15 -34.45 -14.73 -9.06
CA THR A 15 -35.26 -15.75 -9.74
C THR A 15 -34.65 -16.27 -11.04
N GLY A 16 -33.79 -15.49 -11.69
CA GLY A 16 -33.10 -15.86 -12.93
C GLY A 16 -31.70 -16.45 -12.72
N ARG A 17 -31.25 -16.61 -11.47
CA ARG A 17 -29.92 -17.16 -11.18
C ARG A 17 -29.92 -18.68 -11.17
N MET A 18 -28.81 -19.25 -11.60
CA MET A 18 -28.55 -20.68 -11.50
C MET A 18 -28.48 -21.10 -10.03
N ASP A 19 -29.15 -22.20 -9.69
CA ASP A 19 -29.12 -22.81 -8.35
C ASP A 19 -27.82 -23.61 -8.08
N THR A 20 -26.70 -23.02 -8.46
CA THR A 20 -25.36 -23.59 -8.34
C THR A 20 -24.48 -22.68 -7.49
N ALA A 21 -23.49 -23.29 -6.85
CA ALA A 21 -22.47 -22.57 -6.13
C ALA A 21 -21.25 -22.36 -7.02
N LEU A 22 -20.67 -21.17 -7.01
CA LEU A 22 -19.49 -20.85 -7.82
C LEU A 22 -18.30 -20.44 -6.95
N PHE A 23 -17.15 -21.05 -7.24
CA PHE A 23 -15.84 -20.52 -6.87
C PHE A 23 -14.96 -20.44 -8.12
N ALA A 24 -14.40 -19.26 -8.41
CA ALA A 24 -13.38 -19.11 -9.44
C ALA A 24 -12.14 -18.47 -8.82
N GLY A 25 -11.01 -19.18 -8.87
CA GLY A 25 -9.78 -18.75 -8.23
C GLY A 25 -8.69 -19.81 -8.18
N THR A 26 -7.54 -19.44 -7.65
CA THR A 26 -6.42 -20.37 -7.43
C THR A 26 -6.65 -21.16 -6.14
N LEU A 27 -6.50 -22.50 -6.20
CA LEU A 27 -6.59 -23.42 -5.05
C LEU A 27 -5.22 -23.80 -4.46
N TRP A 28 -4.19 -23.02 -4.76
CA TRP A 28 -2.80 -23.48 -4.63
C TRP A 28 -2.40 -23.80 -3.18
N GLU A 29 -2.98 -23.18 -2.15
CA GLU A 29 -2.54 -23.33 -0.75
C GLU A 29 -3.61 -22.87 0.27
N GLY A 30 -3.47 -23.32 1.52
CA GLY A 30 -4.31 -22.92 2.67
C GLY A 30 -5.71 -23.53 2.67
N SER A 31 -6.71 -22.79 3.19
CA SER A 31 -8.12 -23.19 3.24
C SER A 31 -8.68 -23.61 1.88
N ARG A 32 -8.13 -23.06 0.80
CA ARG A 32 -8.56 -23.34 -0.58
C ARG A 32 -8.21 -24.76 -1.01
N GLN A 33 -7.18 -25.38 -0.43
CA GLN A 33 -6.91 -26.79 -0.71
C GLN A 33 -8.02 -27.71 -0.20
N GLN A 34 -8.69 -27.33 0.90
CA GLN A 34 -9.86 -28.06 1.39
C GLN A 34 -11.02 -28.02 0.39
N GLY A 35 -11.09 -26.99 -0.47
CA GLY A 35 -12.06 -26.91 -1.57
C GLY A 35 -11.79 -27.85 -2.74
N LYS A 36 -10.58 -28.43 -2.83
CA LYS A 36 -10.20 -29.31 -3.96
C LYS A 36 -10.98 -30.63 -3.96
N SER A 37 -11.23 -31.21 -2.77
CA SER A 37 -12.06 -32.43 -2.66
C SER A 37 -13.52 -32.16 -3.02
N LEU A 38 -14.02 -30.95 -2.77
CA LEU A 38 -15.39 -30.54 -3.06
C LEU A 38 -15.62 -30.21 -4.54
N ALA A 39 -14.57 -29.84 -5.26
CA ALA A 39 -14.65 -29.55 -6.70
C ALA A 39 -15.07 -30.76 -7.53
N SER A 40 -14.91 -31.98 -6.98
CA SER A 40 -15.28 -33.23 -7.64
C SER A 40 -16.68 -33.72 -7.27
N ASP A 41 -17.37 -33.06 -6.33
CA ASP A 41 -18.68 -33.51 -5.84
C ASP A 41 -19.81 -32.98 -6.75
N PRO A 42 -20.48 -33.85 -7.53
CA PRO A 42 -21.54 -33.44 -8.44
C PRO A 42 -22.81 -32.97 -7.71
N HIS A 43 -23.04 -33.38 -6.46
CA HIS A 43 -24.26 -33.05 -5.71
C HIS A 43 -24.28 -31.61 -5.20
N LEU A 44 -23.10 -31.00 -5.06
CA LEU A 44 -22.99 -29.61 -4.64
C LEU A 44 -23.34 -28.63 -5.76
N GLY A 45 -23.29 -29.07 -7.03
CA GLY A 45 -23.40 -28.18 -8.17
C GLY A 45 -22.34 -27.07 -8.09
N LEU A 46 -21.15 -27.40 -7.57
CA LEU A 46 -20.05 -26.48 -7.36
C LEU A 46 -19.26 -26.36 -8.67
N ASN A 47 -19.34 -25.21 -9.32
CA ASN A 47 -18.45 -24.91 -10.43
C ASN A 47 -17.16 -24.31 -9.85
N PHE A 48 -16.09 -25.11 -9.81
CA PHE A 48 -14.75 -24.64 -9.48
C PHE A 48 -13.99 -24.33 -10.76
N SER A 49 -13.88 -23.04 -11.10
CA SER A 49 -12.94 -22.60 -12.12
C SER A 49 -11.55 -22.50 -11.48
N MET A 50 -10.78 -23.58 -11.62
CA MET A 50 -9.45 -23.74 -11.05
C MET A 50 -8.37 -23.17 -11.97
N ARG A 51 -7.42 -22.43 -11.39
CA ARG A 51 -6.22 -21.98 -12.12
C ARG A 51 -4.93 -22.43 -11.46
N LYS A 52 -4.00 -22.88 -12.31
CA LYS A 52 -2.58 -22.95 -11.97
C LYS A 52 -1.97 -21.56 -12.12
N TRP A 53 -1.08 -21.18 -11.20
CA TRP A 53 -0.34 -19.93 -11.26
C TRP A 53 0.41 -19.81 -12.61
N GLY A 54 0.41 -18.63 -13.21
CA GLY A 54 1.12 -18.35 -14.47
C GLY A 54 0.38 -18.68 -15.78
N GLN A 55 -0.73 -19.43 -15.77
CA GLN A 55 -1.50 -19.67 -17.01
C GLN A 55 -2.35 -18.46 -17.40
N ARG A 56 -2.22 -17.91 -18.62
CA ARG A 56 -3.10 -16.84 -19.14
C ARG A 56 -4.38 -17.45 -19.77
N GLY A 57 -5.55 -16.86 -19.51
CA GLY A 57 -6.86 -17.34 -19.97
C GLY A 57 -7.67 -18.10 -18.90
N GLY A 58 -8.98 -18.29 -19.15
CA GLY A 58 -9.87 -19.09 -18.29
C GLY A 58 -10.33 -18.44 -16.98
N THR A 59 -10.13 -17.12 -16.79
CA THR A 59 -10.67 -16.39 -15.63
C THR A 59 -12.14 -16.06 -15.83
N VAL A 60 -12.99 -16.54 -14.93
CA VAL A 60 -14.38 -16.08 -14.84
C VAL A 60 -14.38 -14.62 -14.37
N PRO A 61 -14.88 -13.66 -15.18
CA PRO A 61 -15.03 -12.28 -14.75
C PRO A 61 -15.89 -12.19 -13.49
N LEU A 62 -15.65 -11.20 -12.63
CA LEU A 62 -16.39 -11.05 -11.39
C LEU A 62 -17.89 -10.83 -11.63
N GLU A 63 -18.27 -10.18 -12.73
CA GLU A 63 -19.67 -9.96 -13.12
C GLU A 63 -20.41 -11.26 -13.43
N GLU A 64 -19.72 -12.24 -14.01
CA GLU A 64 -20.33 -13.54 -14.32
C GLU A 64 -20.68 -14.32 -13.05
N HIS A 65 -20.06 -14.01 -11.91
CA HIS A 65 -20.43 -14.61 -10.64
C HIS A 65 -21.88 -14.27 -10.25
N CYS A 66 -22.39 -13.11 -10.67
CA CYS A 66 -23.74 -12.69 -10.30
C CYS A 66 -24.84 -13.55 -10.95
N ARG A 67 -24.50 -14.47 -11.87
CA ARG A 67 -25.41 -15.47 -12.45
C ARG A 67 -25.74 -16.64 -11.51
N HIS A 68 -25.01 -16.80 -10.41
CA HIS A 68 -25.15 -17.92 -9.49
C HIS A 68 -25.82 -17.48 -8.18
N LYS A 69 -26.74 -18.31 -7.64
CA LYS A 69 -27.40 -18.03 -6.35
C LYS A 69 -26.43 -18.06 -5.17
N TYR A 70 -25.41 -18.92 -5.23
CA TYR A 70 -24.44 -19.09 -4.14
C TYR A 70 -23.02 -18.83 -4.60
N LEU A 71 -22.26 -18.08 -3.81
CA LEU A 71 -20.87 -17.71 -4.11
C LEU A 71 -19.99 -18.12 -2.95
N VAL A 72 -19.00 -18.98 -3.21
CA VAL A 72 -18.11 -19.46 -2.17
C VAL A 72 -16.90 -18.53 -2.06
N HIS A 73 -16.61 -18.11 -0.83
CA HIS A 73 -15.46 -17.30 -0.47
C HIS A 73 -14.53 -18.09 0.44
N PHE A 74 -13.26 -18.20 0.06
CA PHE A 74 -12.21 -18.78 0.88
C PHE A 74 -11.18 -17.71 1.21
N LEU A 75 -10.72 -17.73 2.47
CA LEU A 75 -9.57 -16.96 2.95
C LEU A 75 -8.33 -17.17 2.04
N GLY A 76 -7.52 -16.12 1.91
CA GLY A 76 -6.27 -16.13 1.14
C GLY A 76 -5.07 -16.63 1.93
N LEU A 77 -3.94 -16.76 1.23
CA LEU A 77 -2.66 -17.29 1.70
C LEU A 77 -1.97 -16.35 2.72
N ALA A 78 -1.38 -16.94 3.75
CA ALA A 78 -0.50 -16.36 4.78
C ALA A 78 -1.08 -15.30 5.73
N ASN A 79 -1.95 -14.39 5.26
CA ASN A 79 -2.47 -13.27 6.07
C ASN A 79 -4.01 -13.25 6.17
N GLY A 80 -4.70 -14.27 5.65
CA GLY A 80 -6.17 -14.34 5.62
C GLY A 80 -6.84 -13.36 4.65
N TYR A 81 -6.08 -12.64 3.83
CA TYR A 81 -6.62 -11.55 3.02
C TYR A 81 -7.19 -12.02 1.67
N SER A 82 -8.41 -11.60 1.32
CA SER A 82 -8.96 -11.77 -0.03
C SER A 82 -9.93 -10.65 -0.43
N ASN A 83 -9.46 -9.78 -1.32
CA ASN A 83 -10.22 -8.70 -1.97
C ASN A 83 -11.53 -9.12 -2.68
N ARG A 84 -11.85 -10.42 -2.77
CA ARG A 84 -13.00 -10.94 -3.50
C ARG A 84 -14.32 -10.73 -2.73
N LEU A 85 -14.29 -10.78 -1.39
CA LEU A 85 -15.50 -10.81 -0.56
C LEU A 85 -16.47 -9.65 -0.85
N LYS A 86 -15.98 -8.40 -0.80
CA LYS A 86 -16.80 -7.21 -1.10
C LYS A 86 -17.50 -7.25 -2.46
N TYR A 87 -16.84 -7.81 -3.47
CA TYR A 87 -17.42 -7.90 -4.81
C TYR A 87 -18.49 -9.00 -4.89
N LEU A 88 -18.29 -10.15 -4.24
CA LEU A 88 -19.31 -11.22 -4.22
C LEU A 88 -20.60 -10.75 -3.53
N LEU A 89 -20.47 -10.03 -2.42
CA LEU A 89 -21.61 -9.45 -1.71
C LEU A 89 -22.38 -8.45 -2.58
N LEU A 90 -21.70 -7.68 -3.44
CA LEU A 90 -22.36 -6.76 -4.38
C LEU A 90 -23.21 -7.47 -5.44
N CYS A 91 -22.99 -8.76 -5.72
CA CYS A 91 -23.87 -9.51 -6.62
C CYS A 91 -25.28 -9.70 -6.05
N GLY A 92 -25.49 -9.57 -4.73
CA GLY A 92 -26.75 -9.99 -4.09
C GLY A 92 -27.01 -11.48 -4.23
N SER A 93 -25.94 -12.27 -4.36
CA SER A 93 -25.96 -13.73 -4.20
C SER A 93 -25.72 -14.06 -2.74
N THR A 94 -26.10 -15.26 -2.30
CA THR A 94 -25.74 -15.72 -0.96
C THR A 94 -24.26 -16.05 -0.95
N VAL A 95 -23.45 -15.24 -0.26
CA VAL A 95 -22.04 -15.54 -0.08
C VAL A 95 -21.88 -16.56 1.05
N ILE A 96 -21.14 -17.63 0.79
CA ILE A 96 -20.77 -18.63 1.79
C ILE A 96 -19.29 -18.42 2.11
N TYR A 97 -19.02 -17.90 3.30
CA TYR A 97 -17.69 -17.68 3.82
C TYR A 97 -17.17 -18.97 4.46
N VAL A 98 -16.06 -19.49 3.95
CA VAL A 98 -15.41 -20.71 4.44
C VAL A 98 -14.20 -20.33 5.30
N GLY A 99 -14.27 -20.71 6.58
CA GLY A 99 -13.23 -20.50 7.57
C GLY A 99 -12.06 -21.48 7.46
N ILE A 100 -11.23 -21.49 8.51
CA ILE A 100 -10.09 -22.40 8.70
C ILE A 100 -10.21 -23.17 10.02
N GLY A 101 -11.43 -23.49 10.48
CA GLY A 101 -11.68 -24.13 11.78
C GLY A 101 -11.89 -23.13 12.93
N ALA A 102 -11.48 -23.52 14.15
CA ALA A 102 -11.70 -22.80 15.41
C ALA A 102 -11.10 -21.36 15.46
N ALA A 103 -10.32 -20.95 14.46
CA ALA A 103 -9.99 -19.56 14.26
C ALA A 103 -11.24 -18.81 13.77
N LYS A 104 -11.99 -18.27 14.74
CA LYS A 104 -13.09 -17.32 14.55
C LYS A 104 -12.70 -16.32 13.46
N ALA A 105 -13.58 -16.08 12.49
CA ALA A 105 -13.38 -15.12 11.40
C ALA A 105 -12.95 -13.75 11.98
N ILE A 106 -11.62 -13.52 12.03
CA ILE A 106 -11.07 -12.23 12.40
C ILE A 106 -11.36 -11.33 11.19
N PRO A 107 -11.97 -10.15 11.36
CA PRO A 107 -12.12 -9.23 10.24
C PRO A 107 -10.74 -8.90 9.67
N HIS A 108 -10.48 -9.32 8.43
CA HIS A 108 -9.18 -9.15 7.77
C HIS A 108 -9.12 -7.84 6.97
N GLU A 109 -10.28 -7.32 6.56
CA GLU A 109 -10.43 -6.02 5.91
C GLU A 109 -11.28 -5.09 6.78
N PHE A 110 -11.07 -3.77 6.68
CA PHE A 110 -11.72 -2.77 7.52
C PHE A 110 -13.27 -2.85 7.48
N TYR A 111 -13.86 -3.30 6.37
CA TYR A 111 -15.31 -3.43 6.24
C TYR A 111 -15.84 -4.77 6.77
N GLU A 112 -15.00 -5.76 7.04
CA GLU A 112 -15.47 -7.03 7.57
C GLU A 112 -15.99 -6.88 9.00
N ALA A 113 -15.55 -5.85 9.72
CA ALA A 113 -16.03 -5.50 11.06
C ALA A 113 -17.54 -5.15 11.10
N ILE A 114 -18.11 -4.71 9.98
CA ILE A 114 -19.56 -4.43 9.89
C ILE A 114 -20.37 -5.64 9.39
N LEU A 115 -19.71 -6.75 9.07
CA LEU A 115 -20.36 -7.96 8.58
C LEU A 115 -20.57 -8.96 9.72
N THR A 116 -21.65 -9.73 9.60
CA THR A 116 -22.11 -10.63 10.66
C THR A 116 -22.50 -11.96 10.04
N PRO A 117 -21.89 -13.08 10.47
CA PRO A 117 -22.28 -14.41 10.04
C PRO A 117 -23.77 -14.68 10.26
N GLY A 118 -24.44 -15.29 9.28
CA GLY A 118 -25.88 -15.58 9.32
C GLY A 118 -26.79 -14.39 8.94
N THR A 119 -26.26 -13.16 8.95
CA THR A 119 -26.99 -11.96 8.53
C THR A 119 -26.54 -11.47 7.17
N HIS A 120 -25.23 -11.28 6.98
CA HIS A 120 -24.64 -10.70 5.77
C HIS A 120 -24.07 -11.74 4.82
N PHE A 121 -23.68 -12.89 5.35
CA PHE A 121 -23.16 -14.04 4.62
C PHE A 121 -23.47 -15.33 5.41
N ALA A 122 -23.55 -16.47 4.73
CA ALA A 122 -23.59 -17.77 5.38
C ALA A 122 -22.17 -18.21 5.75
N TYR A 123 -22.00 -18.91 6.86
CA TYR A 123 -20.69 -19.31 7.35
C TYR A 123 -20.56 -20.84 7.38
N ALA A 124 -19.45 -21.33 6.83
CA ALA A 124 -18.98 -22.70 6.95
C ALA A 124 -17.66 -22.66 7.72
N GLU A 125 -17.54 -23.39 8.83
CA GLU A 125 -16.35 -23.37 9.68
C GLU A 125 -15.14 -23.94 8.93
N THR A 126 -15.37 -25.01 8.19
CA THR A 126 -14.41 -25.66 7.30
C THR A 126 -15.03 -25.90 5.92
N ALA A 127 -14.22 -26.28 4.94
CA ALA A 127 -14.77 -26.62 3.63
C ALA A 127 -15.68 -27.87 3.69
N SER A 128 -15.42 -28.81 4.60
CA SER A 128 -16.28 -30.00 4.79
C SER A 128 -17.70 -29.68 5.25
N ASP A 129 -17.94 -28.48 5.81
CA ASP A 129 -19.29 -28.06 6.23
C ASP A 129 -20.09 -27.44 5.08
N LEU A 130 -19.44 -27.13 3.95
CA LEU A 130 -20.06 -26.49 2.80
C LEU A 130 -21.29 -27.27 2.27
N PRO A 131 -21.27 -28.63 2.17
CA PRO A 131 -22.46 -29.40 1.79
C PRO A 131 -23.67 -29.17 2.69
N ALA A 132 -23.48 -29.19 4.01
CA ALA A 132 -24.56 -29.01 4.98
C ALA A 132 -25.14 -27.59 4.91
N VAL A 133 -24.25 -26.58 4.81
CA VAL A 133 -24.66 -25.18 4.64
C VAL A 133 -25.43 -25.00 3.32
N MET A 134 -24.95 -25.58 2.22
CA MET A 134 -25.63 -25.54 0.92
C MET A 134 -27.00 -26.19 0.96
N ALA A 135 -27.11 -27.38 1.55
CA ALA A 135 -28.38 -28.10 1.68
C ALA A 135 -29.42 -27.26 2.45
N ARG A 136 -29.00 -26.63 3.56
CA ARG A 136 -29.85 -25.74 4.34
C ARG A 136 -30.32 -24.53 3.52
N LEU A 137 -29.41 -23.85 2.82
CA LEU A 137 -29.74 -22.69 2.00
C LEU A 137 -30.67 -23.03 0.83
N ARG A 138 -30.53 -24.22 0.24
CA ARG A 138 -31.43 -24.71 -0.81
C ARG A 138 -32.81 -25.09 -0.27
N SER A 139 -32.89 -25.67 0.93
CA SER A 139 -34.17 -26.03 1.56
C SER A 139 -34.97 -24.81 2.05
N ASP A 140 -34.30 -23.69 2.32
CA ASP A 140 -34.91 -22.44 2.78
C ASP A 140 -34.45 -21.27 1.89
N GLU A 141 -35.08 -21.17 0.71
CA GLU A 141 -34.78 -20.12 -0.26
C GLU A 141 -35.04 -18.71 0.30
N ALA A 142 -36.00 -18.56 1.22
CA ALA A 142 -36.29 -17.28 1.86
C ALA A 142 -35.14 -16.82 2.76
N LEU A 143 -34.55 -17.73 3.54
CA LEU A 143 -33.32 -17.48 4.30
C LEU A 143 -32.16 -17.10 3.39
N ALA A 144 -31.90 -17.87 2.34
CA ALA A 144 -30.81 -17.60 1.41
C ALA A 144 -30.95 -16.21 0.77
N ARG A 145 -32.13 -15.91 0.23
CA ARG A 145 -32.43 -14.60 -0.38
C ARG A 145 -32.28 -13.45 0.62
N ARG A 146 -32.72 -13.63 1.87
CA ARG A 146 -32.57 -12.62 2.92
C ARG A 146 -31.09 -12.31 3.19
N ILE A 147 -30.27 -13.34 3.40
CA ILE A 147 -28.83 -13.17 3.62
C ILE A 147 -28.19 -12.44 2.44
N ALA A 148 -28.52 -12.85 1.21
CA ALA A 148 -27.98 -12.25 0.00
C ALA A 148 -28.34 -10.75 -0.13
N GLN A 149 -29.59 -10.39 0.16
CA GLN A 149 -30.07 -9.01 0.12
C GLN A 149 -29.42 -8.15 1.20
N THR A 150 -29.32 -8.66 2.43
CA THR A 150 -28.70 -7.92 3.54
C THR A 150 -27.20 -7.73 3.33
N GLY A 151 -26.49 -8.75 2.85
CA GLY A 151 -25.08 -8.66 2.46
C GLY A 151 -24.83 -7.64 1.35
N GLN A 152 -25.67 -7.64 0.31
CA GLN A 152 -25.58 -6.66 -0.77
C GLN A 152 -25.90 -5.25 -0.27
N ALA A 153 -26.93 -5.09 0.57
CA ALA A 153 -27.29 -3.81 1.15
C ALA A 153 -26.14 -3.23 1.99
N ALA A 154 -25.46 -4.05 2.80
CA ALA A 154 -24.28 -3.64 3.55
C ALA A 154 -23.17 -3.13 2.61
N MET A 155 -22.84 -3.87 1.55
CA MET A 155 -21.82 -3.41 0.59
C MET A 155 -22.26 -2.23 -0.28
N ARG A 156 -23.56 -2.08 -0.54
CA ARG A 156 -24.13 -0.91 -1.23
C ARG A 156 -24.14 0.33 -0.36
N ARG A 157 -24.19 0.16 0.96
CA ARG A 157 -24.07 1.23 1.95
C ARG A 157 -22.65 1.45 2.43
N LEU A 158 -21.72 0.60 2.00
CA LEU A 158 -20.29 0.81 2.19
C LEU A 158 -19.84 2.00 1.33
N ASP A 159 -20.33 3.19 1.67
CA ASP A 159 -19.66 4.44 1.36
C ASP A 159 -18.57 4.67 2.41
N TRP A 160 -17.60 5.49 2.04
CA TRP A 160 -16.49 5.79 2.92
C TRP A 160 -16.95 6.54 4.19
N ALA A 161 -18.05 7.29 4.13
CA ALA A 161 -18.65 7.96 5.28
C ALA A 161 -19.07 6.95 6.36
N THR A 162 -19.68 5.83 5.99
CA THR A 162 -20.08 4.75 6.90
C THR A 162 -18.86 4.06 7.53
N VAL A 163 -17.75 3.94 6.79
CA VAL A 163 -16.48 3.38 7.29
C VAL A 163 -15.82 4.35 8.27
N MET A 164 -15.76 5.63 7.94
CA MET A 164 -15.18 6.68 8.78
C MET A 164 -15.99 6.91 10.06
N LEU A 165 -17.31 6.83 9.98
CA LEU A 165 -18.21 6.90 11.13
C LEU A 165 -18.28 5.59 11.93
N SER A 166 -17.56 4.55 11.50
CA SER A 166 -17.47 3.34 12.30
C SER A 166 -16.79 3.67 13.63
N PRO A 167 -17.23 3.08 14.75
CA PRO A 167 -16.60 3.29 16.05
C PRO A 167 -15.09 3.01 16.03
N VAL A 168 -14.64 2.08 15.19
CA VAL A 168 -13.21 1.74 15.04
C VAL A 168 -12.40 2.90 14.48
N VAL A 169 -12.89 3.54 13.41
CA VAL A 169 -12.16 4.66 12.79
C VAL A 169 -12.27 5.92 13.63
N ASN A 170 -13.45 6.21 14.20
CA ASN A 170 -13.62 7.35 15.11
C ASN A 170 -12.69 7.24 16.33
N ASN A 171 -12.60 6.06 16.96
CA ASN A 171 -11.68 5.84 18.07
C ASN A 171 -10.21 5.99 17.66
N ALA A 172 -9.84 5.51 16.46
CA ALA A 172 -8.47 5.64 15.96
C ALA A 172 -8.10 7.10 15.66
N VAL A 173 -9.01 7.84 15.01
CA VAL A 173 -8.83 9.27 14.73
C VAL A 173 -8.71 10.04 16.04
N GLU A 174 -9.61 9.83 16.99
CA GLU A 174 -9.58 10.47 18.31
C GLU A 174 -8.28 10.17 19.06
N HIS A 175 -7.79 8.92 19.00
CA HIS A 175 -6.52 8.56 19.64
C HIS A 175 -5.34 9.30 18.99
N ILE A 176 -5.34 9.43 17.66
CA ILE A 176 -4.29 10.15 16.91
C ILE A 176 -4.36 11.66 17.20
N THR A 177 -5.54 12.28 17.18
CA THR A 177 -5.68 13.71 17.49
C THR A 177 -5.32 14.02 18.94
N ASN A 178 -5.72 13.18 19.88
CA ASN A 178 -5.35 13.35 21.30
C ASN A 178 -3.84 13.16 21.51
N ALA A 179 -3.22 12.17 20.84
CA ALA A 179 -1.77 11.99 20.87
C ALA A 179 -1.03 13.18 20.24
N ALA A 180 -1.51 13.69 19.10
CA ALA A 180 -0.95 14.85 18.43
C ALA A 180 -1.08 16.13 19.27
N ALA A 181 -2.26 16.37 19.86
CA ALA A 181 -2.52 17.52 20.73
C ALA A 181 -1.63 17.48 21.99
N LYS A 182 -1.38 16.29 22.55
CA LYS A 182 -0.48 16.11 23.69
C LYS A 182 1.00 16.32 23.31
N ALA A 183 1.39 16.00 22.08
CA ALA A 183 2.77 16.17 21.59
C ALA A 183 3.08 17.59 21.08
N MET A 184 2.05 18.40 20.79
CA MET A 184 2.18 19.75 20.21
C MET A 184 3.03 20.77 21.02
N PRO A 185 3.08 20.78 22.36
CA PRO A 185 3.80 21.85 23.07
C PRO A 185 5.33 21.71 23.07
N GLU A 186 5.90 20.51 22.87
CA GLU A 186 7.30 20.28 23.26
C GLU A 186 8.25 19.94 22.10
N ASN A 187 7.75 19.50 20.92
CA ASN A 187 8.67 19.13 19.83
C ASN A 187 8.01 19.14 18.43
N PRO A 188 8.20 20.20 17.61
CA PRO A 188 7.63 20.26 16.26
C PRO A 188 8.17 19.17 15.31
N SER A 189 9.29 18.50 15.66
CA SER A 189 9.80 17.37 14.87
C SER A 189 8.92 16.11 14.95
N VAL A 190 8.02 16.00 15.94
CA VAL A 190 7.06 14.88 16.07
C VAL A 190 5.80 15.10 15.22
N LEU A 191 5.45 16.36 14.93
CA LEU A 191 4.26 16.70 14.13
C LEU A 191 4.44 16.32 12.66
N ILE A 192 5.66 16.50 12.15
CA ILE A 192 6.00 16.28 10.75
C ILE A 192 5.73 14.84 10.27
N PRO A 193 6.16 13.79 11.00
CA PRO A 193 5.80 12.40 10.69
C PRO A 193 4.30 12.11 10.68
N LEU A 194 3.47 12.89 11.40
CA LEU A 194 2.02 12.68 11.49
C LEU A 194 1.24 13.42 10.38
N ILE A 195 1.78 14.51 9.84
CA ILE A 195 1.14 15.29 8.77
C ILE A 195 0.95 14.43 7.52
N VAL A 196 1.98 13.69 7.09
CA VAL A 196 1.90 12.90 5.84
C VAL A 196 0.84 11.79 5.93
N PRO A 197 0.80 10.94 6.98
CA PRO A 197 -0.30 10.00 7.19
C PRO A 197 -1.67 10.67 7.27
N ALA A 198 -1.80 11.81 7.95
CA ALA A 198 -3.06 12.54 8.03
C ALA A 198 -3.53 13.02 6.65
N LEU A 199 -2.62 13.57 5.83
CA LEU A 199 -2.91 13.97 4.46
C LEU A 199 -3.29 12.78 3.57
N ILE A 200 -2.64 11.63 3.74
CA ILE A 200 -3.02 10.39 3.05
C ILE A 200 -4.45 10.00 3.42
N VAL A 201 -4.79 10.03 4.71
CA VAL A 201 -6.14 9.73 5.19
C VAL A 201 -7.14 10.72 4.59
N VAL A 202 -6.84 12.02 4.59
CA VAL A 202 -7.69 13.05 3.95
C VAL A 202 -7.86 12.79 2.46
N TRP A 203 -6.80 12.44 1.73
CA TRP A 203 -6.88 12.09 0.32
C TRP A 203 -7.77 10.88 0.06
N LEU A 204 -7.60 9.83 0.87
CA LEU A 204 -8.44 8.63 0.81
C LEU A 204 -9.90 8.94 1.18
N ILE A 205 -10.15 9.92 2.06
CA ILE A 205 -11.49 10.40 2.42
C ILE A 205 -12.15 11.15 1.27
N LEU A 206 -11.43 12.06 0.64
CA LEU A 206 -11.98 12.88 -0.43
C LEU A 206 -12.13 12.09 -1.74
N ASP A 207 -11.38 10.99 -1.89
CA ASP A 207 -11.30 10.14 -3.10
C ASP A 207 -11.44 10.96 -4.40
N PRO A 208 -10.60 12.01 -4.58
CA PRO A 208 -10.80 12.94 -5.67
C PRO A 208 -10.65 12.19 -6.99
N ASP A 209 -11.66 12.28 -7.85
CA ASP A 209 -11.61 11.68 -9.18
C ASP A 209 -10.42 12.27 -9.95
N CYS A 210 -9.36 11.49 -10.07
CA CYS A 210 -8.12 11.83 -10.76
C CYS A 210 -8.02 11.07 -12.09
N SER A 211 -9.14 10.70 -12.71
CA SER A 211 -9.16 10.10 -14.03
C SER A 211 -8.67 11.09 -15.11
N ASP A 212 -8.27 10.57 -16.27
CA ASP A 212 -7.72 11.37 -17.36
C ASP A 212 -8.73 12.44 -17.81
N GLY A 213 -8.29 13.71 -17.87
CA GLY A 213 -9.13 14.85 -18.29
C GLY A 213 -9.87 15.55 -17.14
N THR A 214 -9.78 15.06 -15.90
CA THR A 214 -10.38 15.72 -14.73
C THR A 214 -9.56 16.93 -14.27
N LEU A 215 -10.24 17.95 -13.71
CA LEU A 215 -9.59 19.11 -13.10
C LEU A 215 -8.69 18.72 -11.93
N ASN A 216 -9.13 17.76 -11.10
CA ASN A 216 -8.35 17.30 -9.94
C ASN A 216 -7.00 16.70 -10.36
N LEU A 217 -6.95 15.94 -11.46
CA LEU A 217 -5.69 15.40 -11.98
C LEU A 217 -4.75 16.53 -12.44
N VAL A 218 -5.28 17.59 -13.05
CA VAL A 218 -4.49 18.77 -13.45
C VAL A 218 -3.96 19.50 -12.23
N LEU A 219 -4.82 19.79 -11.24
CA LEU A 219 -4.42 20.44 -9.98
C LEU A 219 -3.37 19.64 -9.23
N LEU A 220 -3.51 18.31 -9.17
CA LEU A 220 -2.54 17.41 -8.56
C LEU A 220 -1.17 17.48 -9.24
N LYS A 221 -1.14 17.49 -10.58
CA LYS A 221 0.10 17.62 -11.36
C LYS A 221 0.76 18.98 -11.14
N LEU A 222 -0.03 20.06 -11.10
CA LEU A 222 0.46 21.40 -10.81
C LEU A 222 1.03 21.48 -9.39
N LEU A 223 0.31 20.95 -8.40
CA LEU A 223 0.76 20.90 -7.00
C LEU A 223 2.12 20.19 -6.88
N PHE A 224 2.25 19.01 -7.50
CA PHE A 224 3.50 18.27 -7.49
C PHE A 224 4.63 19.01 -8.22
N ALA A 225 4.35 19.57 -9.40
CA ALA A 225 5.34 20.32 -10.17
C ALA A 225 5.83 21.58 -9.43
N THR A 226 4.92 22.31 -8.79
CA THR A 226 5.25 23.48 -7.94
C THR A 226 6.13 23.06 -6.76
N SER A 227 5.74 21.97 -6.07
CA SER A 227 6.52 21.44 -4.95
C SER A 227 7.93 21.00 -5.38
N ALA A 228 8.04 20.23 -6.47
CA ALA A 228 9.32 19.81 -7.02
C ALA A 228 10.19 21.01 -7.47
N SER A 229 9.58 22.04 -8.06
CA SER A 229 10.30 23.25 -8.50
C SER A 229 10.84 24.04 -7.30
N LEU A 230 10.02 24.22 -6.26
CA LEU A 230 10.44 24.87 -5.02
C LEU A 230 11.62 24.12 -4.38
N MET A 231 11.53 22.79 -4.36
CA MET A 231 12.59 21.91 -3.88
C MET A 231 13.91 22.08 -4.63
N ILE A 232 13.86 22.10 -5.97
CA ILE A 232 15.05 22.35 -6.81
C ILE A 232 15.63 23.73 -6.49
N GLY A 233 14.78 24.75 -6.33
CA GLY A 233 15.19 26.09 -5.90
C GLY A 233 15.91 26.09 -4.54
N CYS A 234 15.37 25.36 -3.55
CA CYS A 234 16.02 25.19 -2.25
C CYS A 234 17.37 24.49 -2.36
N HIS A 235 17.51 23.47 -3.20
CA HIS A 235 18.81 22.80 -3.45
C HIS A 235 19.83 23.75 -4.07
N ALA A 236 19.42 24.56 -5.04
CA ALA A 236 20.30 25.57 -5.65
C ALA A 236 20.71 26.64 -4.60
N GLY A 237 19.77 27.11 -3.80
CA GLY A 237 20.04 28.06 -2.70
C GLY A 237 21.04 27.51 -1.68
N LEU A 238 20.85 26.25 -1.26
CA LEU A 238 21.80 25.56 -0.37
C LEU A 238 23.19 25.45 -1.00
N TYR A 239 23.27 25.06 -2.27
CA TYR A 239 24.54 24.95 -2.97
C TYR A 239 25.31 26.27 -2.96
N PHE A 240 24.67 27.38 -3.32
CA PHE A 240 25.31 28.70 -3.32
C PHE A 240 25.70 29.17 -1.92
N ARG A 241 24.93 28.84 -0.88
CA ARG A 241 25.27 29.14 0.51
C ARG A 241 26.51 28.36 0.96
N ILE A 242 26.54 27.05 0.72
CA ILE A 242 27.66 26.17 1.08
C ILE A 242 28.93 26.57 0.31
N ALA A 243 28.82 26.90 -0.97
CA ALA A 243 29.95 27.33 -1.80
C ALA A 243 30.61 28.64 -1.33
N ARG A 244 29.94 29.42 -0.47
CA ARG A 244 30.48 30.67 0.10
C ARG A 244 31.08 30.51 1.50
N LEU A 245 31.01 29.32 2.09
CA LEU A 245 31.60 29.07 3.41
C LEU A 245 33.12 29.10 3.32
N SER A 246 33.77 29.56 4.39
CA SER A 246 35.22 29.47 4.54
C SER A 246 35.62 28.09 5.08
N ASP A 247 36.79 27.60 4.67
CA ASP A 247 37.32 26.28 5.03
C ASP A 247 37.98 26.25 6.44
N ALA A 248 37.57 27.13 7.36
CA ALA A 248 38.25 27.30 8.64
C ALA A 248 37.96 26.20 9.68
N GLU A 249 36.76 25.60 9.66
CA GLU A 249 36.33 24.58 10.62
C GLU A 249 36.64 23.17 10.08
N MET A 250 37.33 22.35 10.87
CA MET A 250 37.64 20.95 10.55
C MET A 250 36.68 20.00 11.27
N VAL A 251 36.19 18.99 10.56
CA VAL A 251 35.27 17.96 11.04
C VAL A 251 35.95 16.61 10.93
N THR A 252 35.97 15.83 12.02
CA THR A 252 36.48 14.45 12.01
C THR A 252 35.34 13.50 11.66
N LEU A 253 35.48 12.75 10.56
CA LEU A 253 34.52 11.75 10.12
C LEU A 253 34.60 10.47 10.97
N PRO A 254 33.57 9.62 10.97
CA PRO A 254 33.63 8.32 11.67
C PRO A 254 34.76 7.40 11.17
N SER A 255 35.22 7.59 9.92
CA SER A 255 36.38 6.89 9.36
C SER A 255 37.73 7.29 10.00
N GLY A 256 37.76 8.39 10.77
CA GLY A 256 38.97 9.00 11.31
C GLY A 256 39.55 10.10 10.42
N ASP A 257 39.05 10.27 9.19
CA ASP A 257 39.53 11.32 8.29
C ASP A 257 39.02 12.70 8.73
N THR A 258 39.90 13.70 8.67
CA THR A 258 39.52 15.10 8.92
C THR A 258 39.24 15.82 7.61
N VAL A 259 38.05 16.38 7.44
CA VAL A 259 37.64 17.17 6.28
C VAL A 259 37.18 18.56 6.71
N THR A 260 37.21 19.56 5.82
CA THR A 260 36.65 20.87 6.14
C THR A 260 35.12 20.78 6.27
N ALA A 261 34.51 21.62 7.10
CA ALA A 261 33.07 21.66 7.27
C ALA A 261 32.33 21.93 5.95
N ALA A 262 32.89 22.80 5.10
CA ALA A 262 32.34 23.07 3.77
C ALA A 262 32.37 21.84 2.86
N GLU A 263 33.45 21.05 2.90
CA GLU A 263 33.56 19.81 2.14
C GLU A 263 32.59 18.74 2.63
N HIS A 264 32.45 18.56 3.95
CA HIS A 264 31.44 17.69 4.54
C HIS A 264 30.02 18.09 4.07
N ASP A 265 29.69 19.38 4.16
CA ASP A 265 28.36 19.88 3.82
C ASP A 265 28.05 19.75 2.32
N ARG A 266 29.07 19.88 1.44
CA ARG A 266 28.94 19.59 -0.01
C ARG A 266 28.61 18.12 -0.28
N ARG A 267 29.28 17.19 0.41
CA ARG A 267 29.02 15.75 0.25
C ARG A 267 27.61 15.39 0.68
N GLU A 268 27.16 15.92 1.81
CA GLU A 268 25.80 15.71 2.30
C GLU A 268 24.76 16.35 1.36
N TRP A 269 25.03 17.55 0.82
CA TRP A 269 24.14 18.18 -0.16
C TRP A 269 24.01 17.33 -1.43
N PHE A 270 25.11 16.76 -1.90
CA PHE A 270 25.09 15.89 -3.09
C PHE A 270 24.25 14.63 -2.86
N LYS A 271 24.32 14.01 -1.68
CA LYS A 271 23.46 12.87 -1.32
C LYS A 271 21.97 13.23 -1.41
N LEU A 272 21.59 14.40 -0.89
CA LEU A 272 20.19 14.87 -0.98
C LEU A 272 19.76 15.16 -2.42
N LEU A 273 20.64 15.80 -3.21
CA LEU A 273 20.36 16.08 -4.61
C LEU A 273 20.16 14.77 -5.39
N GLN A 274 21.00 13.76 -5.14
CA GLN A 274 20.88 12.44 -5.75
C GLN A 274 19.54 11.77 -5.37
N GLN A 275 19.14 11.84 -4.10
CA GLN A 275 17.85 11.33 -3.65
C GLN A 275 16.68 12.01 -4.37
N ALA A 276 16.71 13.34 -4.51
CA ALA A 276 15.70 14.10 -5.24
C ALA A 276 15.69 13.76 -6.74
N ALA A 277 16.87 13.64 -7.35
CA ALA A 277 17.05 13.34 -8.77
C ALA A 277 16.51 11.95 -9.15
N VAL A 278 16.52 10.98 -8.23
CA VAL A 278 15.91 9.66 -8.44
C VAL A 278 14.43 9.65 -8.03
N GLY A 279 14.10 10.28 -6.91
CA GLY A 279 12.75 10.25 -6.32
C GLY A 279 11.69 10.98 -7.16
N ILE A 280 12.03 12.13 -7.72
CA ILE A 280 11.09 12.93 -8.52
C ILE A 280 10.69 12.18 -9.81
N PRO A 281 11.63 11.68 -10.66
CA PRO A 281 11.26 10.90 -11.85
C PRO A 281 10.51 9.62 -11.53
N MET A 282 10.88 8.90 -10.46
CA MET A 282 10.17 7.70 -10.03
C MET A 282 8.71 8.02 -9.66
N THR A 283 8.48 9.11 -8.94
CA THR A 283 7.13 9.56 -8.57
C THR A 283 6.31 9.93 -9.80
N LEU A 284 6.91 10.64 -10.76
CA LEU A 284 6.26 10.94 -12.04
C LEU A 284 5.91 9.66 -12.79
N MET A 285 6.83 8.69 -12.87
CA MET A 285 6.58 7.40 -13.53
C MET A 285 5.43 6.64 -12.86
N ILE A 286 5.39 6.56 -11.52
CA ILE A 286 4.28 5.92 -10.79
C ILE A 286 2.96 6.65 -11.07
N GLY A 287 2.95 7.98 -11.02
CA GLY A 287 1.75 8.79 -11.27
C GLY A 287 1.24 8.64 -12.71
N PHE A 288 2.12 8.71 -13.70
CA PHE A 288 1.75 8.69 -15.12
C PHE A 288 1.55 7.27 -15.66
N SER A 289 2.48 6.35 -15.41
CA SER A 289 2.45 5.01 -15.98
C SER A 289 1.48 4.09 -15.24
N TRP A 290 1.31 4.25 -13.92
CA TRP A 290 0.43 3.38 -13.12
C TRP A 290 -0.90 4.05 -12.73
N LYS A 291 -1.13 5.29 -13.17
CA LYS A 291 -2.32 6.09 -12.83
C LYS A 291 -2.57 6.16 -11.32
N ALA A 292 -1.50 6.10 -10.53
CA ALA A 292 -1.57 6.13 -9.07
C ALA A 292 -1.44 7.57 -8.58
N SER A 293 -2.58 8.24 -8.36
CA SER A 293 -2.63 9.65 -7.96
C SER A 293 -2.11 9.92 -6.53
N ILE A 294 -2.14 8.92 -5.66
CA ILE A 294 -1.70 9.06 -4.27
C ILE A 294 -0.20 9.37 -4.15
N ALA A 295 0.63 8.78 -5.01
CA ALA A 295 2.08 8.96 -4.95
C ALA A 295 2.52 10.42 -5.21
N PRO A 296 2.14 11.09 -6.31
CA PRO A 296 2.46 12.50 -6.51
C PRO A 296 1.80 13.40 -5.45
N PHE A 297 0.62 13.05 -4.93
CA PHE A 297 -0.01 13.82 -3.85
C PHE A 297 0.84 13.81 -2.59
N VAL A 298 1.21 12.63 -2.09
CA VAL A 298 2.06 12.47 -0.90
C VAL A 298 3.40 13.18 -1.09
N GLN A 299 4.04 13.01 -2.25
CA GLN A 299 5.35 13.61 -2.52
C GLN A 299 5.30 15.13 -2.64
N SER A 300 4.15 15.72 -2.98
CA SER A 300 3.97 17.17 -2.98
C SER A 300 4.20 17.81 -1.61
N PHE A 301 3.98 17.06 -0.53
CA PHE A 301 4.22 17.52 0.84
C PHE A 301 5.49 16.93 1.44
N HIS A 302 5.75 15.65 1.17
CA HIS A 302 6.90 14.96 1.73
C HIS A 302 8.23 15.56 1.25
N LEU A 303 8.35 15.98 -0.03
CA LEU A 303 9.60 16.55 -0.53
C LEU A 303 9.98 17.86 0.20
N PRO A 304 9.13 18.91 0.27
CA PRO A 304 9.44 20.14 1.00
C PRO A 304 9.69 19.89 2.48
N ILE A 305 8.88 19.05 3.11
CA ILE A 305 9.01 18.71 4.52
C ILE A 305 10.39 18.09 4.78
N ASN A 306 10.76 17.05 4.02
CA ASN A 306 12.04 16.36 4.19
C ASN A 306 13.22 17.33 4.06
N MET A 307 13.16 18.24 3.09
CA MET A 307 14.16 19.29 2.89
C MET A 307 14.28 20.24 4.07
N LEU A 308 13.16 20.77 4.55
CA LEU A 308 13.13 21.71 5.69
C LEU A 308 13.56 21.04 7.00
N THR A 309 13.33 19.72 7.14
CA THR A 309 13.79 18.98 8.32
C THR A 309 15.27 18.62 8.30
N HIS A 310 15.92 18.65 7.13
CA HIS A 310 17.30 18.22 6.99
C HIS A 310 18.27 19.18 7.69
N ASN A 311 19.30 18.64 8.34
CA ASN A 311 20.28 19.43 9.12
C ASN A 311 20.98 20.50 8.27
N LEU A 312 21.34 20.20 7.01
CA LEU A 312 21.85 21.21 6.05
C LEU A 312 20.94 22.43 5.92
N CYS A 313 19.63 22.21 5.82
CA CYS A 313 18.66 23.28 5.65
C CYS A 313 18.55 24.12 6.92
N LYS A 314 18.53 23.48 8.09
CA LYS A 314 18.52 24.16 9.39
C LYS A 314 19.76 25.04 9.58
N VAL A 315 20.94 24.50 9.30
CA VAL A 315 22.20 25.25 9.47
C VAL A 315 22.31 26.39 8.43
N HIS A 316 22.11 26.11 7.14
CA HIS A 316 22.44 27.07 6.07
C HIS A 316 21.28 27.98 5.65
N LEU A 317 20.03 27.54 5.77
CA LEU A 317 18.85 28.34 5.40
C LEU A 317 18.15 28.93 6.63
N MET A 318 18.10 28.21 7.76
CA MET A 318 17.47 28.71 8.99
C MET A 318 18.47 29.40 9.93
N GLY A 319 19.78 29.24 9.71
CA GLY A 319 20.82 29.88 10.50
C GLY A 319 21.01 29.28 11.89
N GLU A 320 20.58 28.03 12.10
CA GLU A 320 20.81 27.32 13.36
C GLU A 320 22.30 26.98 13.52
N GLU A 321 22.82 27.12 14.75
CA GLU A 321 24.21 26.79 15.04
C GLU A 321 24.43 25.26 14.97
N PRO A 322 25.56 24.79 14.40
CA PRO A 322 25.86 23.37 14.23
C PRO A 322 26.34 22.73 15.55
N VAL A 323 25.53 22.84 16.61
CA VAL A 323 25.83 22.31 17.95
C VAL A 323 24.81 21.23 18.36
N GLY A 324 25.20 20.37 19.30
CA GLY A 324 24.32 19.32 19.84
C GLY A 324 23.82 18.35 18.75
N LYS A 325 22.51 18.36 18.46
CA LYS A 325 21.91 17.48 17.44
C LYS A 325 22.27 17.88 16.00
N LEU A 326 22.72 19.12 15.80
CA LEU A 326 23.18 19.64 14.51
C LEU A 326 24.70 19.62 14.36
N ALA A 327 25.41 19.08 15.37
CA ALA A 327 26.85 18.91 15.30
C ALA A 327 27.26 18.01 14.13
N ARG A 328 28.30 18.42 13.42
CA ARG A 328 28.93 17.63 12.36
C ARG A 328 29.88 16.59 12.98
N PRO A 329 30.03 15.40 12.38
CA PRO A 329 29.28 14.88 11.24
C PRO A 329 27.84 14.51 11.62
N TRP A 330 26.88 14.75 10.73
CA TRP A 330 25.48 14.44 11.04
C TRP A 330 25.26 12.94 11.07
N LYS A 331 24.68 12.45 12.17
CA LYS A 331 24.27 11.05 12.28
C LYS A 331 23.14 10.81 11.29
N VAL A 332 23.30 9.79 10.44
CA VAL A 332 22.20 9.31 9.59
C VAL A 332 21.10 8.85 10.54
N PRO A 333 19.89 9.43 10.49
CA PRO A 333 18.80 8.94 11.32
C PRO A 333 18.57 7.48 10.98
N LEU A 334 18.64 6.60 11.99
CA LEU A 334 18.29 5.19 11.82
C LEU A 334 16.88 5.16 11.22
N SER A 335 16.71 4.46 10.10
CA SER A 335 15.36 4.26 9.60
C SER A 335 14.53 3.58 10.70
N PRO A 336 13.25 3.92 10.88
CA PRO A 336 12.40 3.26 11.88
C PRO A 336 12.42 1.73 11.74
N PHE A 337 12.61 1.24 10.51
CA PHE A 337 12.84 -0.16 10.22
C PHE A 337 14.17 -0.68 10.74
N ALA A 338 15.29 0.04 10.54
CA ALA A 338 16.59 -0.34 11.08
C ALA A 338 16.59 -0.36 12.61
N GLU A 339 15.94 0.61 13.24
CA GLU A 339 15.76 0.68 14.70
C GLU A 339 14.87 -0.47 15.22
N TYR A 340 13.78 -0.78 14.52
CA TYR A 340 12.95 -1.96 14.80
C TYR A 340 13.75 -3.26 14.64
N MET A 341 14.54 -3.40 13.58
CA MET A 341 15.36 -4.60 13.34
C MET A 341 16.44 -4.76 14.40
N THR A 342 17.09 -3.66 14.80
CA THR A 342 18.11 -3.65 15.85
C THR A 342 17.49 -4.02 17.21
N SER A 343 16.34 -3.44 17.54
CA SER A 343 15.64 -3.73 18.82
C SER A 343 15.04 -5.13 18.88
N LYS A 344 14.53 -5.68 17.76
CA LYS A 344 13.92 -7.01 17.72
C LYS A 344 14.91 -8.14 17.58
N PHE A 345 15.97 -7.95 16.81
CA PHE A 345 16.88 -9.04 16.43
C PHE A 345 18.27 -8.88 17.03
N GLY A 346 18.54 -7.82 17.79
CA GLY A 346 19.85 -7.57 18.40
C GLY A 346 20.96 -7.37 17.37
N THR A 347 20.62 -7.31 16.09
CA THR A 347 21.58 -7.09 15.01
C THR A 347 21.99 -5.62 15.07
N GLN A 348 23.18 -5.35 15.61
CA GLN A 348 23.87 -4.10 15.30
C GLN A 348 24.01 -4.09 13.78
N SER A 349 23.19 -3.29 13.09
CA SER A 349 23.45 -2.98 11.70
C SER A 349 24.81 -2.29 11.70
N GLY A 350 25.85 -3.05 11.33
CA GLY A 350 27.14 -2.47 11.03
C GLY A 350 26.88 -1.28 10.12
N GLU A 351 27.39 -0.12 10.55
CA GLU A 351 27.46 1.12 9.81
C GLU A 351 27.64 0.79 8.34
N SER A 352 26.60 1.03 7.52
CA SER A 352 26.67 0.74 6.10
C SER A 352 27.65 1.72 5.48
N THR A 353 28.93 1.35 5.45
CA THR A 353 29.94 1.92 4.58
C THR A 353 29.46 1.69 3.15
N ASN A 354 28.73 2.66 2.62
CA ASN A 354 28.48 2.78 1.20
C ASN A 354 29.80 3.22 0.53
N GLU A 355 30.71 2.27 0.34
CA GLU A 355 31.79 2.26 -0.67
C GLU A 355 31.48 1.09 -1.62
N ALA A 356 31.51 1.17 -2.94
CA ALA A 356 31.99 2.18 -3.87
C ALA A 356 31.17 2.09 -5.16
N THR A 357 30.90 3.23 -5.79
CA THR A 357 30.48 3.29 -7.19
C THR A 357 31.65 2.86 -8.07
N PRO A 358 31.54 1.85 -8.95
CA PRO A 358 32.63 1.49 -9.85
C PRO A 358 32.79 2.58 -10.92
N THR A 359 33.89 3.33 -10.87
CA THR A 359 34.33 4.18 -11.97
C THR A 359 34.67 3.34 -13.19
N ALA A 360 33.95 3.60 -14.28
CA ALA A 360 34.25 3.10 -15.60
C ALA A 360 35.64 3.59 -16.07
N GLY A 361 36.52 2.68 -16.47
CA GLY A 361 37.84 3.06 -16.97
C GLY A 361 38.81 1.91 -17.25
N GLY A 362 38.36 0.81 -17.85
CA GLY A 362 39.24 -0.30 -18.28
C GLY A 362 39.48 -0.27 -19.79
N LYS A 363 40.58 0.35 -20.23
CA LYS A 363 41.07 0.36 -21.61
C LYS A 363 41.43 -1.07 -22.03
N LYS A 364 40.72 -1.64 -23.01
CA LYS A 364 40.98 -2.99 -23.53
C LYS A 364 42.01 -2.91 -24.65
N GLU A 365 43.26 -3.25 -24.36
CA GLU A 365 44.28 -3.54 -25.38
C GLU A 365 43.86 -4.77 -26.19
N ARG A 366 43.78 -4.61 -27.51
CA ARG A 366 43.64 -5.70 -28.48
C ARG A 366 45.06 -6.10 -28.92
N SER A 367 45.59 -7.16 -28.31
CA SER A 367 46.71 -7.91 -28.89
C SER A 367 46.18 -8.85 -29.98
N GLY A 368 46.76 -8.73 -31.18
CA GLY A 368 46.42 -9.55 -32.34
C GLY A 368 46.78 -11.02 -32.17
N SER A 369 45.99 -11.88 -32.82
CA SER A 369 46.38 -13.25 -33.11
C SER A 369 46.31 -13.48 -34.61
N SER A 370 47.49 -13.65 -35.18
CA SER A 370 47.77 -14.29 -36.46
C SER A 370 47.00 -15.61 -36.59
N LYS A 371 46.41 -15.87 -37.77
CA LYS A 371 45.91 -17.18 -38.17
C LYS A 371 46.58 -17.57 -39.49
N LYS A 372 47.54 -18.49 -39.37
CA LYS A 372 48.14 -19.28 -40.44
C LYS A 372 47.20 -20.42 -40.84
N GLY A 373 47.15 -20.69 -42.15
CA GLY A 373 46.85 -21.99 -42.79
C GLY A 373 45.42 -22.51 -42.64
N ARG A 374 44.82 -23.16 -43.63
CA ARG A 374 45.34 -23.83 -44.82
C ARG A 374 44.18 -24.01 -45.80
#